data_AF-A0A1E4DJR2-F1
#
_entry.id   AF-A0A1E4DJR2-F1
#
_cell.length_a   1.000
_cell.length_b   1.000
_cell.length_c   1.000
_cell.angle_alpha   90.00
_cell.angle_beta   90.00
_cell.angle_gamma   90.00
#
_symmetry.space_group_name_H-M   'P 1'
#
loop_
_entity.id
_entity.type
_entity.pdbx_description
1 polymer ?
#
loop_
_entity_poly.entity_id
_entity_poly.type
_entity_poly.pdbx_seq_one_letter_code
_entity_poly.pdbx_strand_id
1 'polypeptide(L)'
;MLSDHSGAARRDACQFAPLIPHMSHFLFIAGALRERTSPESAELQLSAGIWGLCTSLIRDNLQKFLTPESHGLVYVLKEGIRAEFAIVSPVQPFQALDELLKDELRTEARYGFVRVTPIRRWEGNAPDCQLLLQRVLGIEEQSELSRRLSLGMHRLSHEEYKAIVDGLGPEN
;
A
#
# COMPACT_ATOMS: atom_id res chain seq x y z
N MET A 1 -14.44 -72.04 -3.63
CA MET A 1 -13.08 -71.54 -3.36
C MET A 1 -12.69 -70.63 -4.50
N LEU A 2 -12.54 -69.34 -4.19
CA LEU A 2 -11.61 -68.36 -4.76
C LEU A 2 -12.21 -66.98 -4.48
N SER A 3 -11.67 -66.41 -3.41
CA SER A 3 -11.74 -65.00 -3.06
C SER A 3 -11.29 -64.15 -4.24
N ASP A 4 -11.88 -62.97 -4.42
CA ASP A 4 -11.02 -61.83 -4.69
C ASP A 4 -11.62 -60.51 -4.22
N HIS A 5 -10.71 -59.72 -3.64
CA HIS A 5 -10.90 -58.42 -3.04
C HIS A 5 -11.01 -57.33 -4.12
N SER A 6 -11.82 -56.31 -3.84
CA SER A 6 -11.54 -54.89 -4.13
C SER A 6 -12.76 -54.10 -3.65
N GLY A 7 -12.70 -53.23 -2.65
CA GLY A 7 -11.66 -52.23 -2.44
C GLY A 7 -12.39 -50.89 -2.46
N ALA A 8 -12.87 -50.47 -1.29
CA ALA A 8 -13.60 -49.23 -1.08
C ALA A 8 -12.74 -48.03 -1.50
N ALA A 9 -13.11 -47.37 -2.60
CA ALA A 9 -12.57 -46.06 -2.93
C ALA A 9 -13.47 -44.99 -2.31
N ARG A 10 -13.13 -44.62 -1.07
CA ARG A 10 -13.49 -43.32 -0.50
C ARG A 10 -12.98 -42.24 -1.44
N ARG A 11 -13.90 -41.50 -2.07
CA ARG A 11 -13.56 -40.24 -2.73
C ARG A 11 -13.44 -39.19 -1.64
N ASP A 12 -12.25 -39.08 -1.05
CA ASP A 12 -11.82 -37.87 -0.36
C ASP A 12 -11.73 -36.76 -1.42
N ALA A 13 -12.82 -36.01 -1.56
CA ALA A 13 -12.79 -34.73 -2.21
C ALA A 13 -11.99 -33.79 -1.32
N CYS A 14 -10.66 -33.77 -1.49
CA CYS A 14 -9.83 -32.68 -1.05
C CYS A 14 -10.40 -31.40 -1.64
N GLN A 15 -11.14 -30.66 -0.82
CA GLN A 15 -11.54 -29.29 -1.06
C GLN A 15 -10.25 -28.48 -1.22
N PHE A 16 -9.81 -28.28 -2.47
CA PHE A 16 -8.96 -27.16 -2.80
C PHE A 16 -9.83 -25.91 -2.63
N ALA A 17 -9.92 -25.41 -1.40
CA ALA A 17 -10.28 -24.02 -1.20
C ALA A 17 -9.28 -23.20 -2.05
N PRO A 18 -9.75 -22.36 -2.98
CA PRO A 18 -8.82 -21.46 -3.66
C PRO A 18 -8.14 -20.64 -2.57
N LEU A 19 -6.81 -20.70 -2.53
CA LEU A 19 -6.01 -19.78 -1.74
C LEU A 19 -6.45 -18.38 -2.18
N ILE A 20 -7.31 -17.73 -1.39
CA ILE A 20 -7.66 -16.35 -1.62
C ILE A 20 -6.32 -15.62 -1.63
N PRO A 21 -5.90 -15.02 -2.76
CA PRO A 21 -4.70 -14.20 -2.72
C PRO A 21 -4.96 -13.14 -1.65
N HIS A 22 -4.18 -13.17 -0.56
CA HIS A 22 -4.35 -12.21 0.52
C HIS A 22 -4.15 -10.82 -0.07
N MET A 23 -5.28 -10.14 -0.33
CA MET A 23 -5.30 -8.82 -0.97
C MET A 23 -4.42 -7.90 -0.14
N SER A 24 -3.39 -7.36 -0.79
CA SER A 24 -2.40 -6.52 -0.13
C SER A 24 -2.66 -5.08 -0.53
N HIS A 25 -2.78 -4.23 0.48
CA HIS A 25 -2.85 -2.78 0.33
C HIS A 25 -1.58 -2.17 0.91
N PHE A 26 -1.39 -0.87 0.74
CA PHE A 26 -0.13 -0.22 1.08
C PHE A 26 -0.37 1.11 1.79
N LEU A 27 0.35 1.34 2.87
CA LEU A 27 0.49 2.65 3.49
C LEU A 27 1.82 3.25 3.01
N PHE A 28 1.76 4.30 2.21
CA PHE A 28 2.92 5.03 1.72
C PHE A 28 3.18 6.27 2.57
N ILE A 29 4.45 6.51 2.89
CA ILE A 29 4.85 7.69 3.63
C ILE A 29 5.38 8.72 2.66
N ALA A 30 4.70 9.85 2.55
CA ALA A 30 5.15 10.94 1.70
C ALA A 30 6.44 11.54 2.27
N GLY A 31 7.57 11.33 1.60
CA GLY A 31 8.84 11.91 2.01
C GLY A 31 8.87 13.42 1.80
N ALA A 32 9.45 14.16 2.75
CA ALA A 32 9.92 15.52 2.48
C ALA A 32 11.22 15.40 1.66
N LEU A 33 11.13 15.62 0.35
CA LEU A 33 12.21 15.37 -0.60
C LEU A 33 12.59 16.68 -1.29
N ARG A 34 13.90 16.89 -1.47
CA ARG A 34 14.47 18.15 -1.99
C ARG A 34 14.05 19.34 -1.12
N GLU A 35 13.45 20.35 -1.73
CA GLU A 35 12.94 21.56 -1.07
C GLU A 35 11.44 21.48 -0.78
N ARG A 36 10.79 20.33 -1.08
CA ARG A 36 9.36 20.13 -0.83
C ARG A 36 9.11 19.55 0.54
N THR A 37 8.06 20.04 1.17
CA THR A 37 7.44 19.42 2.33
C THR A 37 6.77 18.09 1.94
N SER A 38 6.51 17.24 2.94
CA SER A 38 5.79 15.97 2.75
C SER A 38 4.40 16.16 2.09
N PRO A 39 3.57 17.15 2.48
CA PRO A 39 2.31 17.44 1.81
C PRO A 39 2.48 17.81 0.33
N GLU A 40 3.41 18.71 0.01
CA GLU A 40 3.66 19.16 -1.37
C GLU A 40 4.13 18.00 -2.26
N SER A 41 4.97 17.12 -1.73
CA SER A 41 5.43 15.91 -2.42
C SER A 41 4.28 14.93 -2.69
N ALA A 42 3.36 14.77 -1.73
CA ALA A 42 2.17 13.95 -1.92
C ALA A 42 1.25 14.55 -2.99
N GLU A 43 0.97 15.85 -2.91
CA GLU A 43 0.06 16.53 -3.83
C GLU A 43 0.58 16.53 -5.26
N LEU A 44 1.89 16.74 -5.45
CA LEU A 44 2.52 16.66 -6.78
C LEU A 44 2.33 15.29 -7.43
N GLN A 45 2.59 14.22 -6.67
CA GLN A 45 2.45 12.85 -7.18
C GLN A 45 0.99 12.52 -7.51
N LEU A 46 0.06 12.83 -6.60
CA LEU A 46 -1.37 12.59 -6.80
C LEU A 46 -1.93 13.37 -7.97
N SER A 47 -1.54 14.65 -8.13
CA SER A 47 -1.95 15.50 -9.25
C SER A 47 -1.41 15.00 -10.59
N ALA A 48 -0.22 14.37 -10.59
CA ALA A 48 0.36 13.73 -11.76
C ALA A 48 -0.23 12.33 -12.05
N GLY A 49 -1.16 11.83 -11.23
CA GLY A 49 -1.74 10.50 -11.39
C GLY A 49 -0.73 9.37 -11.25
N ILE A 50 0.34 9.59 -10.47
CA ILE A 50 1.35 8.57 -10.20
C ILE A 50 1.72 8.50 -8.72
N TRP A 51 2.35 7.40 -8.33
CA TRP A 51 3.09 7.32 -7.07
C TRP A 51 4.50 6.82 -7.33
N GLY A 52 5.50 7.62 -6.96
CA GLY A 52 6.92 7.34 -7.14
C GLY A 52 7.46 6.39 -6.08
N LEU A 53 8.37 5.50 -6.50
CA LEU A 53 9.01 4.53 -5.62
C LEU A 53 10.42 5.02 -5.27
N CYS A 54 10.57 5.58 -4.06
CA CYS A 54 11.79 6.28 -3.65
C CYS A 54 12.91 5.33 -3.18
N THR A 55 12.60 4.05 -2.94
CA THR A 55 13.58 3.01 -2.58
C THR A 55 13.34 1.73 -3.39
N SER A 56 14.40 0.93 -3.59
CA SER A 56 14.28 -0.40 -4.19
C SER A 56 13.41 -1.34 -3.34
N LEU A 57 13.42 -1.18 -2.02
CA LEU A 57 12.59 -1.98 -1.12
C LEU A 57 11.09 -1.79 -1.41
N ILE A 58 10.65 -0.55 -1.63
CA ILE A 58 9.25 -0.24 -1.99
C ILE A 58 8.91 -0.89 -3.33
N ARG A 59 9.79 -0.73 -4.33
CA ARG A 59 9.64 -1.34 -5.65
C ARG A 59 9.48 -2.86 -5.56
N ASP A 60 10.39 -3.52 -4.86
CA ASP A 60 10.43 -4.98 -4.77
C ASP A 60 9.21 -5.53 -4.00
N ASN A 61 8.73 -4.81 -2.98
CA ASN A 61 7.50 -5.17 -2.27
C ASN A 61 6.26 -5.04 -3.17
N LEU A 62 6.13 -3.93 -3.91
CA LEU A 62 5.01 -3.76 -4.83
C LEU A 62 5.05 -4.82 -5.93
N GLN A 63 6.20 -5.09 -6.54
CA GLN A 63 6.31 -6.15 -7.54
C GLN A 63 5.88 -7.53 -7.02
N LYS A 64 6.13 -7.81 -5.74
CA LYS A 64 5.82 -9.10 -5.13
C LYS A 64 4.36 -9.24 -4.68
N PHE A 65 3.73 -8.16 -4.22
CA PHE A 65 2.45 -8.22 -3.51
C PHE A 65 1.32 -7.41 -4.14
N LEU A 66 1.59 -6.63 -5.18
CA LEU A 66 0.56 -5.85 -5.84
C LEU A 66 -0.48 -6.75 -6.51
N THR A 67 -1.75 -6.44 -6.25
CA THR A 67 -2.93 -7.07 -6.85
C THR A 67 -3.75 -6.01 -7.60
N PRO A 68 -4.61 -6.39 -8.56
CA PRO A 68 -5.44 -5.42 -9.30
C PRO A 68 -6.36 -4.57 -8.42
N GLU A 69 -6.73 -5.07 -7.24
CA GLU A 69 -7.59 -4.40 -6.26
C GLU A 69 -6.80 -3.67 -5.17
N SER A 70 -5.47 -3.56 -5.31
CA SER A 70 -4.63 -2.91 -4.32
C SER A 70 -4.88 -1.41 -4.28
N HIS A 71 -4.90 -0.90 -3.05
CA HIS A 71 -5.06 0.52 -2.75
C HIS A 71 -3.84 1.04 -2.00
N GLY A 72 -3.58 2.34 -2.15
CA GLY A 72 -2.58 3.07 -1.38
C GLY A 72 -3.25 4.09 -0.46
N LEU A 73 -2.84 4.10 0.80
CA LEU A 73 -3.08 5.19 1.73
C LEU A 73 -1.82 6.07 1.81
N VAL A 74 -2.00 7.38 1.88
CA VAL A 74 -0.89 8.34 1.97
C VAL A 74 -0.81 8.92 3.36
N TYR A 75 0.26 8.60 4.07
CA TYR A 75 0.63 9.22 5.33
C TYR A 75 1.57 10.40 5.06
N VAL A 76 1.14 11.59 5.45
CA VAL A 76 1.90 12.83 5.38
C VAL A 76 2.51 13.10 6.76
N LEU A 77 3.81 13.37 6.78
CA LEU A 77 4.54 13.57 8.04
C LEU A 77 3.95 14.75 8.82
N LYS A 78 3.68 14.53 10.11
CA LYS A 78 3.04 15.50 11.04
C LYS A 78 1.58 15.84 10.75
N GLU A 79 1.00 15.35 9.66
CA GLU A 79 -0.43 15.55 9.34
C GLU A 79 -1.25 14.27 9.46
N GLY A 80 -0.63 13.09 9.33
CA GLY A 80 -1.35 11.80 9.40
C GLY A 80 -1.78 11.32 8.02
N ILE A 81 -2.81 10.48 7.95
CA ILE A 81 -3.30 9.94 6.68
C ILE A 81 -4.16 11.01 5.98
N ARG A 82 -3.82 11.35 4.74
CA ARG A 82 -4.42 12.48 3.99
C ARG A 82 -5.17 12.07 2.73
N ALA A 83 -4.83 10.93 2.15
CA ALA A 83 -5.41 10.52 0.88
C ALA A 83 -5.43 9.00 0.72
N GLU A 84 -6.34 8.56 -0.14
CA GLU A 84 -6.44 7.21 -0.66
C GLU A 84 -6.41 7.24 -2.19
N PHE A 85 -5.80 6.22 -2.79
CA PHE A 85 -5.85 6.00 -4.22
C PHE A 85 -5.95 4.50 -4.57
N ALA A 86 -6.51 4.21 -5.74
CA ALA A 86 -6.38 2.91 -6.39
C ALA A 86 -5.04 2.82 -7.14
N ILE A 87 -4.37 1.67 -7.10
CA ILE A 87 -3.19 1.41 -7.92
C ILE A 87 -3.64 0.73 -9.21
N VAL A 88 -3.50 1.43 -10.35
CA VAL A 88 -4.12 1.01 -11.62
C VAL A 88 -3.10 0.50 -12.64
N SER A 89 -1.83 0.38 -12.26
CA SER A 89 -0.79 -0.22 -13.11
C SER A 89 0.18 -1.09 -12.29
N PRO A 90 0.86 -2.06 -12.94
CA PRO A 90 2.06 -2.64 -12.35
C PRO A 90 3.15 -1.57 -12.17
N VAL A 91 4.22 -1.94 -11.46
CA VAL A 91 5.42 -1.11 -11.31
C VAL A 91 6.04 -0.85 -12.68
N GLN A 92 6.20 0.42 -13.02
CA GLN A 92 6.81 0.90 -14.24
C GLN A 92 8.21 1.48 -13.97
N PRO A 93 9.14 1.34 -14.92
CA PRO A 93 10.48 1.91 -14.78
C PRO A 93 10.43 3.44 -14.90
N PHE A 94 11.34 4.15 -14.22
CA PHE A 94 11.42 5.62 -14.25
C PHE A 94 11.48 6.21 -15.68
N GLN A 95 12.08 5.47 -16.62
CA GLN A 95 12.21 5.87 -18.01
C GLN A 95 10.86 6.02 -18.74
N ALA A 96 9.80 5.37 -18.25
CA ALA A 96 8.45 5.45 -18.80
C ALA A 96 7.67 6.70 -18.36
N LEU A 97 8.23 7.55 -17.49
CA LEU A 97 7.64 8.84 -17.18
C LEU A 97 7.76 9.82 -18.35
N ASP A 98 6.83 10.75 -18.42
CA ASP A 98 6.89 11.90 -19.32
C ASP A 98 8.09 12.80 -18.95
N GLU A 99 8.75 13.40 -19.94
CA GLU A 99 9.99 14.18 -19.72
C GLU A 99 9.82 15.31 -18.70
N LEU A 100 8.67 16.00 -18.72
CA LEU A 100 8.34 17.03 -17.72
C LEU A 100 8.33 16.45 -16.30
N LEU A 101 7.67 15.31 -16.11
CA LEU A 101 7.54 14.65 -14.81
C LEU A 101 8.84 14.01 -14.35
N LYS A 102 9.73 13.60 -15.27
CA LYS A 102 11.05 13.06 -14.90
C LYS A 102 11.88 14.06 -14.12
N ASP A 103 11.82 15.35 -14.45
CA ASP A 103 12.60 16.37 -13.75
C ASP A 103 12.00 16.70 -12.39
N GLU A 104 10.67 16.78 -12.33
CA GLU A 104 9.93 17.07 -11.10
C GLU A 104 10.00 15.93 -10.08
N LEU A 105 9.91 14.68 -10.54
CA LEU A 105 9.75 13.47 -9.71
C LEU A 105 10.97 12.55 -9.73
N ARG A 106 12.14 13.03 -10.20
CA ARG A 106 13.37 12.22 -10.25
C ARG A 106 13.73 11.57 -8.92
N THR A 107 13.45 12.26 -7.81
CA THR A 107 13.80 11.76 -6.47
C THR A 107 12.74 10.77 -5.97
N GLU A 108 11.47 11.11 -6.13
CA GLU A 108 10.30 10.32 -5.72
C GLU A 108 10.23 9.00 -6.48
N ALA A 109 10.42 9.04 -7.81
CA ALA A 109 10.27 7.91 -8.70
C ALA A 109 11.60 7.25 -9.09
N ARG A 110 12.67 7.47 -8.30
CA ARG A 110 14.04 7.00 -8.61
C ARG A 110 14.11 5.51 -8.96
N TYR A 111 13.31 4.67 -8.32
CA TYR A 111 13.28 3.22 -8.54
C TYR A 111 12.09 2.76 -9.39
N GLY A 112 11.33 3.68 -9.98
CA GLY A 112 10.12 3.42 -10.73
C GLY A 112 8.91 4.13 -10.14
N PHE A 113 7.74 3.84 -10.70
CA PHE A 113 6.46 4.41 -10.28
C PHE A 113 5.31 3.44 -10.56
N VAL A 114 4.14 3.74 -10.00
CA VAL A 114 2.86 3.16 -10.41
C VAL A 114 1.91 4.27 -10.83
N ARG A 115 0.98 3.98 -11.74
CA ARG A 115 -0.15 4.88 -12.05
C ARG A 115 -1.20 4.71 -10.96
N VAL A 116 -1.79 5.81 -10.53
CA VAL A 116 -2.78 5.82 -9.45
C VAL A 116 -3.98 6.67 -9.81
N THR A 117 -5.12 6.35 -9.23
CA THR A 117 -6.34 7.16 -9.33
C THR A 117 -6.77 7.57 -7.92
N PRO A 118 -6.78 8.87 -7.59
CA PRO A 118 -7.27 9.35 -6.30
C PRO A 118 -8.70 8.88 -6.05
N ILE A 119 -8.99 8.44 -4.83
CA ILE A 119 -10.34 8.02 -4.41
C ILE A 119 -10.94 9.06 -3.48
N ARG A 120 -10.26 9.37 -2.37
CA ARG A 120 -10.75 10.33 -1.38
C ARG A 120 -9.61 10.99 -0.62
N ARG A 121 -9.96 12.06 0.10
CA ARG A 121 -9.07 12.84 0.96
C ARG A 121 -9.68 13.01 2.34
N TRP A 122 -8.83 13.14 3.34
CA TRP A 122 -9.22 13.41 4.72
C TRP A 122 -8.51 14.64 5.27
N GLU A 123 -9.14 15.30 6.23
CA GLU A 123 -8.46 16.25 7.10
C GLU A 123 -7.61 15.46 8.10
N GLY A 124 -6.30 15.46 7.88
CA GLY A 124 -5.36 14.72 8.71
C GLY A 124 -5.22 15.32 10.10
N ASN A 125 -5.32 14.46 11.11
CA ASN A 125 -4.86 14.70 12.46
C ASN A 125 -3.81 13.64 12.81
N ALA A 126 -2.53 14.04 12.88
CA ALA A 126 -1.43 13.10 13.09
C ALA A 126 -1.54 12.30 14.40
N PRO A 127 -1.81 12.91 15.57
CA PRO A 127 -2.08 12.17 16.80
C PRO A 127 -3.15 11.08 16.65
N ASP A 128 -4.30 11.41 16.07
CA ASP A 128 -5.41 10.47 15.93
C ASP A 128 -5.06 9.35 14.93
N CYS A 129 -4.40 9.70 13.82
CA CYS A 129 -3.92 8.73 12.85
C CYS A 129 -2.86 7.80 13.45
N GLN A 130 -1.97 8.28 14.31
CA GLN A 130 -0.99 7.45 14.98
C GLN A 130 -1.65 6.45 15.92
N LEU A 131 -2.59 6.90 16.76
CA LEU A 131 -3.34 6.01 17.64
C LEU A 131 -4.13 4.95 16.86
N LEU A 132 -4.75 5.36 15.75
CA LEU A 132 -5.43 4.44 14.85
C LEU A 132 -4.48 3.38 14.28
N LEU A 133 -3.31 3.79 13.76
CA LEU A 133 -2.31 2.89 13.22
C LEU A 133 -1.74 1.94 14.28
N GLN A 134 -1.45 2.42 15.49
CA GLN A 134 -0.99 1.58 16.59
C GLN A 134 -2.01 0.49 16.92
N ARG A 135 -3.28 0.88 17.05
CA ARG A 135 -4.38 -0.05 17.35
C ARG A 135 -4.56 -1.09 16.25
N VAL A 136 -4.61 -0.66 14.98
CA VAL A 136 -4.91 -1.56 13.86
C VAL A 136 -3.74 -2.50 13.56
N LEU A 137 -2.50 -1.99 13.62
CA LEU A 137 -1.30 -2.78 13.33
C LEU A 137 -0.79 -3.58 14.53
N GLY A 138 -1.47 -3.48 15.69
CA GLY A 138 -1.08 -4.14 16.93
C GLY A 138 0.29 -3.70 17.45
N ILE A 139 0.64 -2.43 17.28
CA ILE A 139 1.93 -1.87 17.68
C ILE A 139 1.76 -1.11 19.00
N GLU A 140 2.28 -1.69 20.08
CA GLU A 140 2.16 -1.10 21.42
C GLU A 140 3.05 0.14 21.60
N GLU A 141 4.29 0.10 21.08
CA GLU A 141 5.25 1.20 21.24
C GLU A 141 5.24 2.20 20.07
N GLN A 142 5.12 3.50 20.39
CA GLN A 142 5.16 4.57 19.38
C GLN A 142 6.50 4.64 18.63
N SER A 143 7.59 4.27 19.30
CA SER A 143 8.94 4.17 18.72
C SER A 143 9.00 3.15 17.58
N GLU A 144 8.34 2.01 17.75
CA GLU A 144 8.27 0.95 16.75
C GLU A 144 7.43 1.41 15.55
N LEU A 145 6.26 2.03 15.79
CA LEU A 145 5.46 2.59 14.71
C LEU A 145 6.29 3.60 13.90
N SER A 146 6.97 4.52 14.58
CA SER A 146 7.84 5.51 13.92
C SER A 146 8.95 4.86 13.10
N ARG A 147 9.56 3.78 13.60
CA ARG A 147 10.56 2.99 12.86
C ARG A 147 9.98 2.29 11.64
N ARG A 148 8.75 1.79 11.70
CA ARG A 148 8.10 1.18 10.53
C ARG A 148 7.72 2.22 9.48
N LEU A 149 7.21 3.38 9.92
CA LEU A 149 6.91 4.49 9.01
C LEU A 149 8.19 5.06 8.37
N SER A 150 9.33 5.06 9.05
CA SER A 150 10.59 5.53 8.44
C SER A 150 11.11 4.65 7.30
N LEU A 151 10.58 3.44 7.12
CA LEU A 151 10.88 2.59 5.95
C LEU A 151 10.25 3.11 4.64
N GLY A 152 9.33 4.08 4.73
CA GLY A 152 8.70 4.74 3.58
C GLY A 152 7.45 4.03 3.06
N MET A 153 7.25 2.75 3.38
CA MET A 153 6.04 2.01 3.03
C MET A 153 5.78 0.89 4.04
N HIS A 154 4.51 0.65 4.35
CA HIS A 154 4.05 -0.52 5.08
C HIS A 154 3.02 -1.29 4.25
N ARG A 155 3.14 -2.62 4.21
CA ARG A 155 2.14 -3.48 3.58
C ARG A 155 1.02 -3.76 4.58
N LEU A 156 -0.21 -3.62 4.13
CA LEU A 156 -1.43 -3.88 4.88
C LEU A 156 -2.12 -5.11 4.31
N SER A 157 -2.65 -5.95 5.19
CA SER A 157 -3.71 -6.89 4.83
C SER A 157 -5.00 -6.13 4.50
N HIS A 158 -5.94 -6.82 3.86
CA HIS A 158 -7.27 -6.27 3.58
C HIS A 158 -8.00 -5.82 4.85
N GLU A 159 -7.90 -6.59 5.93
CA GLU A 159 -8.55 -6.28 7.20
C GLU A 159 -7.96 -5.02 7.86
N GLU A 160 -6.64 -4.89 7.87
CA GLU A 160 -5.95 -3.70 8.39
C GLU A 160 -6.30 -2.46 7.57
N TYR A 161 -6.25 -2.56 6.25
CA TYR A 161 -6.63 -1.46 5.36
C TYR A 161 -8.07 -1.00 5.61
N LYS A 162 -9.02 -1.94 5.67
CA LYS A 162 -10.42 -1.62 5.94
C LYS A 162 -10.59 -0.96 7.31
N ALA A 163 -9.96 -1.51 8.35
CA ALA A 163 -10.04 -0.95 9.69
C ALA A 163 -9.45 0.47 9.80
N ILE A 164 -8.42 0.79 9.01
CA ILE A 164 -7.88 2.15 8.91
C ILE A 164 -8.87 3.07 8.20
N VAL A 165 -9.38 2.67 7.03
CA VAL A 165 -10.35 3.49 6.26
C VAL A 165 -11.61 3.77 7.08
N ASP A 166 -12.18 2.74 7.72
CA ASP A 166 -13.35 2.87 8.59
C ASP A 166 -13.04 3.77 9.80
N GLY A 167 -11.82 3.71 10.33
CA GLY A 167 -11.36 4.52 11.46
C GLY A 167 -11.11 5.99 11.13
N LEU A 168 -10.82 6.33 9.87
CA LEU A 168 -10.67 7.71 9.40
C LEU A 168 -12.02 8.41 9.20
N GLY A 169 -13.11 7.65 9.05
CA GLY A 169 -14.45 8.18 8.85
C GLY A 169 -14.71 8.67 7.41
N PRO A 170 -15.87 9.31 7.18
CA PRO A 170 -16.26 9.82 5.86
C PRO A 170 -15.29 10.90 5.36
N GLU A 171 -15.22 11.07 4.04
CA GLU A 171 -14.52 12.21 3.42
C GLU A 171 -15.22 13.53 3.82
N ASN A 172 -14.43 14.57 4.11
CA ASN A 172 -14.93 15.91 4.41
C ASN A 172 -15.08 16.72 3.12
#